data_AF-A0A224VGT2-F1
#
_entry.id   AF-A0A224VGT2-F1
#
_cell.length_a   1.000
_cell.length_b   1.000
_cell.length_c   1.000
_cell.angle_alpha   90.00
_cell.angle_beta   90.00
_cell.angle_gamma   90.00
#
_symmetry.space_group_name_H-M   'P 1'
#
loop_
_entity.id
_entity.type
_entity.pdbx_description
1 polymer ?
#
loop_
_entity_poly.entity_id
_entity_poly.type
_entity_poly.pdbx_seq_one_letter_code
_entity_poly.pdbx_strand_id
1 'polypeptide(L)'
;MIEHMKDKGIKFELVSEEEAIQMLATKNYYFKLTSYRKNFHKVGGQYEHLDFAYLTDLASIDMQLRGYLLRISLDIEHGIKTRIIDLITKDPREDGYSVVKDFSKFNQRGYDQTMKYLRRNDYLHDMYIKHRNHPSIWMFLEVATFGVLSRFVDFYYERSRNKDVKVAHTLLKYAKHIRNASAHNNAIMVNLFTIKEQVKHRNTMVVMYATRMGIDASILTDMKVNDLVSLYSLHRRFSSIRAQALTKKEGKKITTQS
;
A
#
# COMPACT_ATOMS: atom_id res chain seq x y z
N MET A 1 -26.43 -16.58 -11.98
CA MET A 1 -25.58 -15.81 -11.03
C MET A 1 -26.42 -15.24 -9.90
N ILE A 2 -27.49 -14.50 -10.22
CA ILE A 2 -28.47 -13.98 -9.25
C ILE A 2 -29.10 -15.10 -8.41
N GLU A 3 -29.61 -16.17 -9.04
CA GLU A 3 -30.16 -17.33 -8.32
C GLU A 3 -29.17 -17.93 -7.30
N HIS A 4 -27.88 -18.05 -7.67
CA HIS A 4 -26.87 -18.53 -6.71
C HIS A 4 -26.67 -17.57 -5.52
N MET A 5 -26.85 -16.26 -5.71
CA MET A 5 -26.81 -15.30 -4.61
C MET A 5 -28.01 -15.47 -3.68
N LYS A 6 -29.21 -15.64 -4.25
CA LYS A 6 -30.45 -15.92 -3.50
C LYS A 6 -30.36 -17.23 -2.71
N ASP A 7 -29.84 -18.31 -3.31
CA ASP A 7 -29.59 -19.60 -2.65
C ASP A 7 -28.67 -19.46 -1.42
N LYS A 8 -27.80 -18.45 -1.43
CA LYS A 8 -26.91 -18.11 -0.32
C LYS A 8 -27.53 -17.14 0.69
N GLY A 9 -28.80 -16.77 0.55
CA GLY A 9 -29.49 -15.83 1.44
C GLY A 9 -29.19 -14.36 1.16
N ILE A 10 -28.68 -14.02 -0.03
CA ILE A 10 -28.49 -12.61 -0.43
C ILE A 10 -29.81 -12.09 -1.01
N LYS A 11 -30.27 -10.97 -0.46
CA LYS A 11 -31.51 -10.29 -0.84
C LYS A 11 -31.28 -9.26 -1.96
N PHE A 12 -32.36 -8.93 -2.64
CA PHE A 12 -32.45 -7.92 -3.71
C PHE A 12 -33.64 -6.99 -3.43
N GLU A 13 -33.74 -6.54 -2.17
CA GLU A 13 -34.83 -5.70 -1.68
C GLU A 13 -34.56 -4.21 -1.98
N LEU A 14 -33.29 -3.80 -2.00
CA LEU A 14 -32.89 -2.40 -2.22
C LEU A 14 -32.47 -2.11 -3.68
N VAL A 15 -32.11 -3.14 -4.43
CA VAL A 15 -31.68 -3.06 -5.84
C VAL A 15 -32.35 -4.20 -6.60
N SER A 16 -32.99 -3.91 -7.73
CA SER A 16 -33.68 -4.93 -8.54
C SER A 16 -32.69 -5.90 -9.17
N GLU A 17 -33.16 -7.08 -9.58
CA GLU A 17 -32.30 -8.08 -10.21
C GLU A 17 -31.72 -7.58 -11.55
N GLU A 18 -32.52 -6.85 -12.32
CA GLU A 18 -32.10 -6.23 -13.58
C GLU A 18 -30.99 -5.19 -13.35
N GLU A 19 -31.16 -4.34 -12.35
CA GLU A 19 -30.14 -3.36 -11.97
C GLU A 19 -28.88 -4.05 -11.45
N ALA A 20 -29.02 -5.09 -10.62
CA ALA A 20 -27.89 -5.89 -10.13
C ALA A 20 -27.11 -6.54 -11.29
N ILE A 21 -27.80 -7.08 -12.29
CA ILE A 21 -27.17 -7.64 -13.51
C ILE A 21 -26.39 -6.54 -14.24
N GLN A 22 -26.97 -5.34 -14.41
CA GLN A 22 -26.30 -4.23 -15.06
C GLN A 22 -25.05 -3.77 -14.28
N MET A 23 -25.14 -3.68 -12.96
CA MET A 23 -24.00 -3.35 -12.09
C MET A 23 -22.89 -4.40 -12.18
N LEU A 24 -23.25 -5.69 -12.24
CA LEU A 24 -22.31 -6.78 -12.41
C LEU A 24 -21.61 -6.79 -13.79
N ALA A 25 -22.31 -6.30 -14.81
CA ALA A 25 -21.78 -6.20 -16.17
C ALA A 25 -20.84 -5.00 -16.36
N THR A 26 -21.08 -3.88 -15.65
CA THR A 26 -20.45 -2.59 -15.97
C THR A 26 -19.58 -2.00 -14.88
N LYS A 27 -19.88 -2.26 -13.59
CA LYS A 27 -19.24 -1.57 -12.45
C LYS A 27 -18.38 -2.49 -11.60
N ASN A 28 -18.83 -3.72 -11.35
CA ASN A 28 -18.15 -4.68 -10.48
C ASN A 28 -18.22 -6.08 -11.06
N TYR A 29 -17.11 -6.80 -11.19
CA TYR A 29 -17.20 -8.22 -11.53
C TYR A 29 -17.54 -9.06 -10.29
N TYR A 30 -18.34 -10.10 -10.52
CA TYR A 30 -18.95 -10.95 -9.49
C TYR A 30 -17.99 -11.44 -8.40
N PHE A 31 -16.80 -11.92 -8.79
CA PHE A 31 -15.83 -12.47 -7.85
C PHE A 31 -15.35 -11.45 -6.81
N LYS A 32 -15.13 -10.20 -7.22
CA LYS A 32 -14.73 -9.13 -6.29
C LYS A 32 -15.90 -8.72 -5.41
N LEU A 33 -17.08 -8.52 -5.97
CA LEU A 33 -18.26 -8.11 -5.21
C LEU A 33 -18.61 -9.13 -4.12
N THR A 34 -18.62 -10.40 -4.47
CA THR A 34 -18.88 -11.50 -3.53
C THR A 34 -17.72 -11.80 -2.59
N SER A 35 -16.65 -11.03 -2.58
CA SER A 35 -15.65 -11.11 -1.50
C SER A 35 -16.11 -10.38 -0.23
N TYR A 36 -16.89 -9.30 -0.39
CA TYR A 36 -17.36 -8.47 0.74
C TYR A 36 -18.40 -9.14 1.62
N ARG A 37 -19.08 -10.17 1.11
CA ARG A 37 -19.97 -11.02 1.92
C ARG A 37 -19.29 -11.66 3.13
N LYS A 38 -17.95 -11.74 3.15
CA LYS A 38 -17.19 -12.24 4.31
C LYS A 38 -17.34 -11.39 5.58
N ASN A 39 -17.85 -10.16 5.43
CA ASN A 39 -18.13 -9.26 6.55
C ASN A 39 -19.48 -9.53 7.22
N PHE A 40 -20.29 -10.44 6.65
CA PHE A 40 -21.63 -10.73 7.12
C PHE A 40 -21.71 -12.11 7.74
N HIS A 41 -22.56 -12.22 8.78
CA HIS A 41 -22.75 -13.46 9.50
C HIS A 41 -23.49 -14.51 8.64
N LYS A 42 -23.31 -15.78 9.01
CA LYS A 42 -23.98 -16.91 8.36
C LYS A 42 -24.61 -17.83 9.38
N VAL A 43 -25.86 -18.22 9.12
CA VAL A 43 -26.58 -19.26 9.86
C VAL A 43 -27.07 -20.30 8.87
N GLY A 44 -26.84 -21.58 9.16
CA GLY A 44 -27.27 -22.67 8.26
C GLY A 44 -26.68 -22.64 6.85
N GLY A 45 -25.56 -21.92 6.63
CA GLY A 45 -24.93 -21.78 5.32
C GLY A 45 -25.47 -20.62 4.45
N GLN A 46 -26.48 -19.90 4.92
CA GLN A 46 -27.04 -18.70 4.30
C GLN A 46 -26.59 -17.44 5.06
N TYR A 47 -26.52 -16.31 4.37
CA TYR A 47 -26.23 -15.01 4.96
C TYR A 47 -27.48 -14.44 5.64
N GLU A 48 -27.30 -13.86 6.82
CA GLU A 48 -28.36 -13.10 7.50
C GLU A 48 -28.18 -11.60 7.20
N HIS A 49 -29.31 -10.92 6.96
CA HIS A 49 -29.37 -9.46 6.75
C HIS A 49 -28.42 -8.92 5.66
N LEU A 50 -28.16 -9.71 4.62
CA LEU A 50 -27.31 -9.30 3.50
C LEU A 50 -28.14 -8.99 2.26
N ASP A 51 -28.15 -7.72 1.86
CA ASP A 51 -28.67 -7.27 0.57
C ASP A 51 -27.53 -7.05 -0.45
N PHE A 52 -27.83 -7.23 -1.74
CA PHE A 52 -26.92 -6.93 -2.83
C PHE A 52 -26.39 -5.50 -2.79
N ALA A 53 -27.23 -4.52 -2.43
CA ALA A 53 -26.87 -3.11 -2.33
C ALA A 53 -25.70 -2.88 -1.35
N TYR A 54 -25.68 -3.60 -0.24
CA TYR A 54 -24.60 -3.47 0.76
C TYR A 54 -23.25 -3.93 0.22
N LEU A 55 -23.24 -4.96 -0.63
CA LEU A 55 -22.02 -5.41 -1.29
C LEU A 55 -21.50 -4.35 -2.26
N THR A 56 -22.40 -3.69 -2.99
CA THR A 56 -22.03 -2.63 -3.93
C THR A 56 -21.53 -1.38 -3.23
N ASP A 57 -22.12 -1.01 -2.09
CA ASP A 57 -21.66 0.10 -1.26
C ASP A 57 -20.28 -0.17 -0.68
N LEU A 58 -20.07 -1.36 -0.09
CA LEU A 58 -18.75 -1.77 0.39
C LEU A 58 -17.70 -1.77 -0.72
N ALA A 59 -18.07 -2.20 -1.94
CA ALA A 59 -17.16 -2.16 -3.09
C ALA A 59 -16.77 -0.72 -3.47
N SER A 60 -17.72 0.22 -3.40
CA SER A 60 -17.49 1.64 -3.65
C SER A 60 -16.59 2.27 -2.59
N ILE A 61 -16.88 2.03 -1.30
CA ILE A 61 -16.08 2.52 -0.18
C ILE A 61 -14.65 1.96 -0.26
N ASP A 62 -14.49 0.66 -0.52
CA ASP A 62 -13.18 0.01 -0.68
C ASP A 62 -12.38 0.63 -1.84
N MET A 63 -13.04 0.96 -2.96
CA MET A 63 -12.40 1.65 -4.08
C MET A 63 -11.88 3.04 -3.70
N GLN A 64 -12.71 3.85 -3.04
CA GLN A 64 -12.30 5.18 -2.59
C GLN A 64 -11.15 5.10 -1.59
N LEU A 65 -11.24 4.17 -0.62
CA LEU A 65 -10.20 3.91 0.37
C LEU A 65 -8.87 3.52 -0.31
N ARG A 66 -8.89 2.62 -1.29
CA ARG A 66 -7.69 2.22 -2.02
C ARG A 66 -7.04 3.37 -2.77
N GLY A 67 -7.83 4.19 -3.46
CA GLY A 67 -7.31 5.37 -4.17
C GLY A 67 -6.60 6.33 -3.20
N TYR A 68 -7.22 6.57 -2.05
CA TYR A 68 -6.65 7.40 -0.99
C TYR A 68 -5.37 6.81 -0.38
N LEU A 69 -5.36 5.53 -0.02
CA LEU A 69 -4.17 4.86 0.55
C LEU A 69 -3.03 4.74 -0.47
N LEU A 70 -3.34 4.57 -1.75
CA LEU A 70 -2.34 4.54 -2.82
C LEU A 70 -1.63 5.88 -2.93
N ARG A 71 -2.37 6.98 -2.85
CA ARG A 71 -1.78 8.33 -2.88
C ARG A 71 -0.79 8.55 -1.75
N ILE A 72 -1.17 8.21 -0.52
CA ILE A 72 -0.27 8.28 0.66
C ILE A 72 1.01 7.47 0.40
N SER A 73 0.88 6.30 -0.22
CA SER A 73 2.01 5.44 -0.52
C SER A 73 2.99 6.08 -1.53
N LEU A 74 2.48 6.83 -2.52
CA LEU A 74 3.30 7.58 -3.48
C LEU A 74 4.05 8.73 -2.79
N ASP A 75 3.39 9.45 -1.88
CA ASP A 75 4.02 10.54 -1.11
C ASP A 75 5.14 10.00 -0.19
N ILE A 76 4.96 8.80 0.39
CA ILE A 76 6.00 8.11 1.16
C ILE A 76 7.15 7.69 0.26
N GLU A 77 6.86 7.10 -0.90
CA GLU A 77 7.88 6.66 -1.86
C GLU A 77 8.79 7.81 -2.27
N HIS A 78 8.20 8.94 -2.66
CA HIS A 78 8.93 10.15 -3.02
C HIS A 78 9.73 10.71 -1.82
N GLY A 79 9.12 10.80 -0.65
CA GLY A 79 9.78 11.30 0.56
C GLY A 79 10.98 10.47 1.00
N ILE A 80 10.90 9.14 0.88
CA ILE A 80 12.04 8.25 1.20
C ILE A 80 13.14 8.40 0.15
N LYS A 81 12.80 8.43 -1.15
CA LYS A 81 13.78 8.62 -2.23
C LYS A 81 14.57 9.91 -2.05
N THR A 82 13.87 11.02 -1.86
CA THR A 82 14.50 12.34 -1.64
C THR A 82 15.38 12.34 -0.39
N ARG A 83 14.94 11.73 0.71
CA ARG A 83 15.75 11.65 1.94
C ARG A 83 17.02 10.83 1.76
N ILE A 84 16.96 9.68 1.09
CA ILE A 84 18.14 8.84 0.84
C ILE A 84 19.12 9.56 -0.08
N ILE A 85 18.62 10.19 -1.14
CA ILE A 85 19.44 10.98 -2.06
C ILE A 85 20.16 12.11 -1.30
N ASP A 86 19.44 12.86 -0.46
CA ASP A 86 20.02 13.94 0.35
C ASP A 86 21.14 13.44 1.28
N LEU A 87 20.92 12.31 1.96
CA LEU A 87 21.92 11.71 2.84
C LEU A 87 23.19 11.27 2.09
N ILE A 88 23.03 10.65 0.92
CA ILE A 88 24.17 10.22 0.09
C ILE A 88 24.91 11.43 -0.48
N THR A 89 24.18 12.43 -0.99
CA THR A 89 24.78 13.65 -1.58
C THR A 89 25.60 14.43 -0.56
N LYS A 90 25.21 14.41 0.72
CA LYS A 90 25.91 15.11 1.79
C LYS A 90 27.04 14.30 2.43
N ASP A 91 27.21 13.02 2.10
CA ASP A 91 28.32 12.22 2.61
C ASP A 91 29.56 12.44 1.72
N PRO A 92 30.63 13.08 2.22
CA PRO A 92 31.82 13.36 1.42
C PRO A 92 32.58 12.09 0.97
N ARG A 93 32.20 10.92 1.49
CA ARG A 93 32.79 9.62 1.13
C ARG A 93 32.01 8.91 0.02
N GLU A 94 30.86 9.43 -0.38
CA GLU A 94 30.03 8.86 -1.43
C GLU A 94 30.20 9.64 -2.74
N ASP A 95 30.28 8.91 -3.85
CA ASP A 95 30.35 9.46 -5.21
C ASP A 95 28.98 9.40 -5.93
N GLY A 96 27.96 8.82 -5.29
CA GLY A 96 26.64 8.58 -5.86
C GLY A 96 26.56 7.41 -6.85
N TYR A 97 27.64 6.67 -7.09
CA TYR A 97 27.69 5.51 -8.00
C TYR A 97 28.08 4.22 -7.27
N SER A 98 29.09 4.30 -6.40
CA SER A 98 29.58 3.20 -5.58
C SER A 98 28.47 2.57 -4.74
N VAL A 99 27.56 3.39 -4.20
CA VAL A 99 26.36 2.93 -3.48
C VAL A 99 25.44 2.05 -4.34
N VAL A 100 25.27 2.36 -5.63
CA VAL A 100 24.46 1.56 -6.56
C VAL A 100 25.18 0.25 -6.89
N LYS A 101 26.50 0.30 -7.08
CA LYS A 101 27.34 -0.88 -7.32
C LYS A 101 27.34 -1.84 -6.14
N ASP A 102 27.33 -1.34 -4.91
CA ASP A 102 27.24 -2.22 -3.75
C ASP A 102 25.83 -2.73 -3.52
N PHE A 103 24.80 -1.94 -3.87
CA PHE A 103 23.43 -2.43 -3.90
C PHE A 103 23.25 -3.59 -4.89
N SER A 104 23.88 -3.55 -6.07
CA SER A 104 23.79 -4.65 -7.03
C SER A 104 24.38 -5.94 -6.49
N LYS A 105 25.47 -5.88 -5.73
CA LYS A 105 26.02 -7.05 -5.01
C LYS A 105 25.08 -7.56 -3.91
N PHE A 106 24.44 -6.64 -3.18
CA PHE A 106 23.50 -7.00 -2.11
C PHE A 106 22.20 -7.60 -2.66
N ASN A 107 21.68 -7.07 -3.77
CA ASN A 107 20.44 -7.50 -4.38
C ASN A 107 20.48 -7.35 -5.91
N GLN A 108 21.19 -8.28 -6.54
CA GLN A 108 21.35 -8.33 -7.99
C GLN A 108 20.01 -8.35 -8.71
N ARG A 109 19.05 -9.13 -8.21
CA ARG A 109 17.70 -9.22 -8.79
C ARG A 109 16.99 -7.87 -8.83
N GLY A 110 17.06 -7.09 -7.73
CA GLY A 110 16.45 -5.78 -7.65
C GLY A 110 17.12 -4.77 -8.59
N TYR A 111 18.45 -4.82 -8.68
CA TYR A 111 19.22 -4.01 -9.63
C TYR A 111 18.84 -4.34 -11.08
N ASP A 112 18.86 -5.61 -11.46
CA ASP A 112 18.53 -6.08 -12.81
C ASP A 112 17.08 -5.73 -13.19
N GLN A 113 16.15 -5.84 -12.25
CA GLN A 113 14.76 -5.45 -12.46
C GLN A 113 14.64 -3.96 -12.81
N THR A 114 15.33 -3.09 -12.07
CA THR A 114 15.35 -1.64 -12.34
C THR A 114 15.97 -1.34 -13.70
N MET A 115 17.13 -1.92 -14.01
CA MET A 115 17.81 -1.68 -15.30
C MET A 115 17.01 -2.22 -16.48
N LYS A 116 16.35 -3.38 -16.32
CA LYS A 116 15.46 -3.94 -17.35
C LYS A 116 14.23 -3.07 -17.57
N TYR A 117 13.66 -2.50 -16.51
CA TYR A 117 12.53 -1.56 -16.63
C TYR A 117 12.95 -0.28 -17.35
N LEU A 118 14.09 0.31 -16.96
CA LEU A 118 14.65 1.48 -17.63
C LEU A 118 14.82 1.25 -19.14
N ARG A 119 15.41 0.11 -19.52
CA ARG A 119 15.66 -0.24 -20.93
C ARG A 119 14.38 -0.39 -21.76
N ARG A 120 13.30 -0.86 -21.14
CA ARG A 120 12.04 -1.22 -21.84
C ARG A 120 10.98 -0.13 -21.79
N ASN A 121 11.23 0.94 -21.04
CA ASN A 121 10.26 2.00 -20.85
C ASN A 121 10.53 3.12 -21.85
N ASP A 122 9.67 3.26 -22.84
CA ASP A 122 9.78 4.28 -23.89
C ASP A 122 9.74 5.70 -23.34
N TYR A 123 9.02 5.93 -22.22
CA TYR A 123 9.00 7.23 -21.53
C TYR A 123 10.35 7.60 -20.91
N LEU A 124 11.26 6.65 -20.73
CA LEU A 124 12.57 6.84 -20.11
C LEU A 124 13.74 6.66 -21.08
N HIS A 125 13.48 6.70 -22.39
CA HIS A 125 14.48 6.43 -23.43
C HIS A 125 15.74 7.30 -23.31
N ASP A 126 15.58 8.61 -23.15
CA ASP A 126 16.71 9.55 -23.01
C ASP A 126 17.54 9.26 -21.75
N MET A 127 16.86 8.89 -20.66
CA MET A 127 17.52 8.55 -19.40
C MET A 127 18.30 7.23 -19.52
N TYR A 128 17.75 6.25 -20.23
CA TYR A 128 18.45 5.01 -20.54
C TYR A 128 19.71 5.29 -21.37
N ILE A 129 19.61 6.07 -22.45
CA ILE A 129 20.77 6.38 -23.30
C ILE A 129 21.90 6.99 -22.46
N LYS A 130 21.59 7.96 -21.59
CA LYS A 130 22.59 8.69 -20.80
C LYS A 130 23.22 7.86 -19.68
N HIS A 131 22.46 6.98 -19.03
CA HIS A 131 22.88 6.37 -17.74
C HIS A 131 23.01 4.84 -17.76
N ARG A 132 22.75 4.16 -18.90
CA ARG A 132 22.77 2.68 -18.98
C ARG A 132 24.05 2.00 -18.53
N ASN A 133 25.22 2.62 -18.75
CA ASN A 133 26.51 1.99 -18.48
C ASN A 133 26.94 2.16 -17.02
N HIS A 134 26.72 3.35 -16.44
CA HIS A 134 27.04 3.68 -15.06
C HIS A 134 25.85 4.39 -14.41
N PRO A 135 24.91 3.62 -13.82
CA PRO A 135 23.73 4.21 -13.19
C PRO A 135 24.09 4.94 -11.90
N SER A 136 23.75 6.23 -11.82
CA SER A 136 23.87 7.01 -10.60
C SER A 136 22.71 6.73 -9.65
N ILE A 137 22.86 7.07 -8.37
CA ILE A 137 21.82 6.86 -7.36
C ILE A 137 20.53 7.64 -7.66
N TRP A 138 20.65 8.87 -8.19
CA TRP A 138 19.52 9.69 -8.59
C TRP A 138 18.68 9.01 -9.67
N MET A 139 19.34 8.52 -10.72
CA MET A 139 18.66 7.79 -11.78
C MET A 139 18.08 6.48 -11.24
N PHE A 140 18.89 5.71 -10.51
CA PHE A 140 18.51 4.39 -10.03
C PHE A 140 17.24 4.45 -9.16
N LEU A 141 17.18 5.37 -8.20
CA LEU A 141 16.01 5.52 -7.33
C LEU A 141 14.81 6.11 -8.05
N GLU A 142 14.99 6.97 -9.06
CA GLU A 142 13.88 7.47 -9.88
C GLU A 142 13.13 6.31 -10.56
N VAL A 143 13.89 5.37 -11.14
CA VAL A 143 13.38 4.20 -11.85
C VAL A 143 12.89 3.10 -10.91
N ALA A 144 13.51 2.97 -9.75
CA ALA A 144 13.27 1.86 -8.83
C ALA A 144 11.78 1.79 -8.45
N THR A 145 11.20 0.60 -8.64
CA THR A 145 9.85 0.30 -8.13
C THR A 145 9.82 0.37 -6.61
N PHE A 146 8.64 0.56 -6.02
CA PHE A 146 8.46 0.52 -4.57
C PHE A 146 9.09 -0.73 -3.91
N GLY A 147 8.98 -1.89 -4.56
CA GLY A 147 9.58 -3.13 -4.07
C GLY A 147 11.11 -3.08 -4.02
N VAL A 148 11.74 -2.49 -5.04
CA VAL A 148 13.20 -2.31 -5.08
C VAL A 148 13.63 -1.21 -4.10
N LEU A 149 12.89 -0.11 -4.01
CA LEU A 149 13.14 0.94 -3.01
C LEU A 149 13.15 0.36 -1.59
N SER A 150 12.18 -0.51 -1.25
CA SER A 150 12.14 -1.15 0.06
C SER A 150 13.39 -1.98 0.35
N ARG A 151 13.93 -2.69 -0.64
CA ARG A 151 15.18 -3.43 -0.50
C ARG A 151 16.40 -2.51 -0.42
N PHE A 152 16.36 -1.40 -1.15
CA PHE A 152 17.41 -0.39 -1.11
C PHE A 152 17.49 0.28 0.27
N VAL A 153 16.34 0.56 0.90
CA VAL A 153 16.25 1.07 2.27
C VAL A 153 16.92 0.10 3.26
N ASP A 154 16.64 -1.21 3.15
CA ASP A 154 17.27 -2.24 3.99
C ASP A 154 18.80 -2.24 3.82
N PHE A 155 19.26 -2.33 2.58
CA PHE A 155 20.68 -2.26 2.22
C PHE A 155 21.37 -1.02 2.78
N TYR A 156 20.77 0.16 2.54
CA TYR A 156 21.38 1.42 2.92
C TYR A 156 21.44 1.58 4.44
N TYR A 157 20.44 1.08 5.16
CA TYR A 157 20.48 1.05 6.62
C TYR A 157 21.55 0.08 7.14
N GLU A 158 21.73 -1.09 6.52
CA GLU A 158 22.78 -2.04 6.91
C GLU A 158 24.19 -1.48 6.66
N ARG A 159 24.39 -0.81 5.52
CA ARG A 159 25.66 -0.19 5.12
C ARG A 159 26.04 1.00 6.00
N SER A 160 25.10 1.92 6.25
CA SER A 160 25.39 3.21 6.90
C SER A 160 25.06 3.25 8.39
N ARG A 161 24.17 2.36 8.86
CA ARG A 161 23.52 2.44 10.17
C ARG A 161 22.87 3.79 10.48
N ASN A 162 22.52 4.56 9.43
CA ASN A 162 21.96 5.89 9.58
C ASN A 162 20.59 5.86 10.27
N LYS A 163 20.47 6.58 11.39
CA LYS A 163 19.25 6.61 12.22
C LYS A 163 18.04 7.20 11.50
N ASP A 164 18.23 8.08 10.51
CA ASP A 164 17.12 8.68 9.78
C ASP A 164 16.38 7.69 8.89
N VAL A 165 17.08 6.66 8.43
CA VAL A 165 16.51 5.61 7.57
C VAL A 165 15.95 4.44 8.39
N LYS A 166 16.30 4.34 9.69
CA LYS A 166 15.84 3.28 10.60
C LYS A 166 14.31 3.13 10.63
N VAL A 167 13.58 4.25 10.62
CA VAL A 167 12.11 4.23 10.61
C VAL A 167 11.58 3.61 9.33
N ALA A 168 12.12 4.02 8.17
CA ALA A 168 11.77 3.42 6.87
C ALA A 168 12.10 1.93 6.84
N HIS A 169 13.32 1.54 7.24
CA HIS A 169 13.75 0.14 7.32
C HIS A 169 12.81 -0.72 8.17
N THR A 170 12.31 -0.19 9.29
CA THR A 170 11.43 -0.94 10.20
C THR A 170 10.01 -1.08 9.65
N LEU A 171 9.45 0.00 9.09
CA LEU A 171 8.01 0.12 8.84
C LEU A 171 7.60 -0.12 7.38
N LEU A 172 8.52 0.05 6.42
CA LEU A 172 8.18 0.05 4.99
C LEU A 172 7.64 -1.31 4.51
N LYS A 173 8.07 -2.42 5.13
CA LYS A 173 7.53 -3.76 4.85
C LYS A 173 6.02 -3.88 5.14
N TYR A 174 5.54 -3.21 6.18
CA TYR A 174 4.12 -3.20 6.56
C TYR A 174 3.33 -2.29 5.62
N ALA A 175 3.83 -1.07 5.39
CA ALA A 175 3.24 -0.13 4.43
C ALA A 175 3.14 -0.71 3.00
N LYS A 176 4.10 -1.56 2.61
CA LYS A 176 4.09 -2.27 1.33
C LYS A 176 2.85 -3.13 1.14
N HIS A 177 2.33 -3.77 2.20
CA HIS A 177 1.14 -4.61 2.09
C HIS A 177 -0.07 -3.79 1.67
N ILE A 178 -0.32 -2.65 2.33
CA ILE A 178 -1.41 -1.73 1.99
C ILE A 178 -1.20 -1.13 0.60
N ARG A 179 0.00 -0.65 0.29
CA ARG A 179 0.34 -0.11 -1.03
C ARG A 179 0.02 -1.12 -2.13
N ASN A 180 0.45 -2.36 -1.97
CA ASN A 180 0.22 -3.42 -2.96
C ASN A 180 -1.25 -3.81 -3.04
N ALA A 181 -1.96 -3.92 -1.92
CA ALA A 181 -3.39 -4.19 -1.92
C ALA A 181 -4.16 -3.11 -2.70
N SER A 182 -3.83 -1.83 -2.46
CA SER A 182 -4.43 -0.71 -3.18
C SER A 182 -4.10 -0.72 -4.68
N ALA A 183 -2.83 -0.86 -5.04
CA ALA A 183 -2.36 -0.83 -6.43
C ALA A 183 -2.84 -2.02 -7.28
N HIS A 184 -3.01 -3.19 -6.65
CA HIS A 184 -3.46 -4.42 -7.33
C HIS A 184 -4.97 -4.67 -7.19
N ASN A 185 -5.74 -3.68 -6.73
CA ASN A 185 -7.20 -3.76 -6.65
C ASN A 185 -7.72 -4.87 -5.71
N ASN A 186 -6.93 -5.26 -4.69
CA ASN A 186 -7.33 -6.25 -3.69
C ASN A 186 -8.35 -5.64 -2.72
N ALA A 187 -9.38 -6.39 -2.31
CA ALA A 187 -10.32 -5.92 -1.29
C ALA A 187 -9.62 -5.74 0.07
N ILE A 188 -9.53 -4.51 0.56
CA ILE A 188 -8.95 -4.17 1.86
C ILE A 188 -10.00 -4.34 2.96
N MET A 189 -11.26 -4.04 2.67
CA MET A 189 -12.37 -4.07 3.62
C MET A 189 -12.91 -5.48 3.95
N VAL A 190 -12.11 -6.54 3.81
CA VAL A 190 -12.53 -7.92 4.12
C VAL A 190 -11.67 -8.54 5.21
N ASN A 191 -12.24 -9.49 5.97
CA ASN A 191 -11.57 -10.24 7.05
C ASN A 191 -10.98 -9.35 8.17
N LEU A 192 -11.52 -8.15 8.40
CA LEU A 192 -11.06 -7.30 9.49
C LEU A 192 -11.29 -7.99 10.84
N PHE A 193 -10.30 -7.94 11.73
CA PHE A 193 -10.34 -8.49 13.09
C PHE A 193 -10.54 -10.00 13.18
N THR A 194 -10.26 -10.75 12.11
CA THR A 194 -10.31 -12.22 12.15
C THR A 194 -9.01 -12.80 12.71
N ILE A 195 -9.09 -13.94 13.41
CA ILE A 195 -7.93 -14.62 14.02
C ILE A 195 -6.81 -14.89 12.99
N LYS A 196 -7.19 -15.23 11.74
CA LYS A 196 -6.25 -15.53 10.65
C LYS A 196 -5.45 -14.32 10.19
N GLU A 197 -5.95 -13.12 10.43
CA GLU A 197 -5.34 -11.85 10.00
C GLU A 197 -4.59 -11.17 11.16
N GLN A 198 -4.35 -11.91 12.24
CA GLN A 198 -3.58 -11.38 13.37
C GLN A 198 -2.08 -11.37 13.07
N VAL A 199 -1.40 -10.32 13.53
CA VAL A 199 0.06 -10.26 13.49
C VAL A 199 0.66 -11.22 14.51
N LYS A 200 1.58 -12.09 14.06
CA LYS A 200 2.26 -13.06 14.94
C LYS A 200 3.09 -12.39 16.04
N HIS A 201 3.72 -11.26 15.71
CA HIS A 201 4.56 -10.50 16.63
C HIS A 201 4.33 -9.01 16.47
N ARG A 202 4.16 -8.30 17.60
CA ARG A 202 4.01 -6.84 17.61
C ARG A 202 5.38 -6.18 17.51
N ASN A 203 5.54 -5.29 16.55
CA ASN A 203 6.72 -4.45 16.46
C ASN A 203 6.59 -3.26 17.44
N THR A 204 7.57 -3.08 18.32
CA THR A 204 7.55 -2.03 19.36
C THR A 204 7.45 -0.62 18.78
N MET A 205 8.06 -0.38 17.61
CA MET A 205 7.98 0.91 16.92
C MET A 205 6.55 1.19 16.44
N VAL A 206 5.85 0.17 15.91
CA VAL A 206 4.44 0.30 15.51
C VAL A 206 3.57 0.63 16.71
N VAL A 207 3.73 -0.09 17.83
CA VAL A 207 2.97 0.16 19.07
C VAL A 207 3.19 1.59 19.56
N MET A 208 4.45 2.05 19.61
CA MET A 208 4.79 3.43 19.98
C MET A 208 4.08 4.46 19.07
N TYR A 209 4.08 4.24 17.75
CA TYR A 209 3.39 5.16 16.84
C TYR A 209 1.87 5.12 16.99
N ALA A 210 1.28 3.94 17.20
CA ALA A 210 -0.14 3.79 17.47
C ALA A 210 -0.57 4.57 18.72
N THR A 211 0.17 4.44 19.82
CA THR A 211 -0.08 5.22 21.05
C THR A 211 -0.04 6.72 20.77
N ARG A 212 0.94 7.21 19.99
CA ARG A 212 1.02 8.62 19.59
C ARG A 212 -0.13 9.08 18.69
N MET A 213 -0.79 8.15 18.01
CA MET A 213 -1.98 8.41 17.20
C MET A 213 -3.29 8.27 17.99
N GLY A 214 -3.23 7.87 19.27
CA GLY A 214 -4.42 7.58 20.07
C GLY A 214 -5.13 6.28 19.68
N ILE A 215 -4.42 5.35 19.04
CA ILE A 215 -4.95 4.05 18.61
C ILE A 215 -4.72 3.02 19.73
N ASP A 216 -5.80 2.34 20.12
CA ASP A 216 -5.76 1.30 21.15
C ASP A 216 -4.86 0.12 20.73
N ALA A 217 -4.02 -0.35 21.66
CA ALA A 217 -3.08 -1.44 21.39
C ALA A 217 -3.76 -2.80 21.18
N SER A 218 -5.01 -2.96 21.62
CA SER A 218 -5.83 -4.16 21.43
C SER A 218 -6.17 -4.39 19.96
N ILE A 219 -6.45 -3.33 19.20
CA ILE A 219 -6.81 -3.45 17.77
C ILE A 219 -5.58 -3.58 16.86
N LEU A 220 -4.38 -3.29 17.36
CA LEU A 220 -3.12 -3.49 16.62
C LEU A 220 -2.76 -4.96 16.38
N THR A 221 -3.50 -5.89 16.98
CA THR A 221 -3.37 -7.31 16.65
C THR A 221 -3.80 -7.58 15.22
N ASP A 222 -4.70 -6.77 14.65
CA ASP A 222 -5.09 -6.88 13.24
C ASP A 222 -3.97 -6.37 12.31
N MET A 223 -3.62 -7.19 11.32
CA MET A 223 -2.56 -6.89 10.35
C MET A 223 -2.83 -5.61 9.57
N LYS A 224 -4.07 -5.35 9.15
CA LYS A 224 -4.39 -4.16 8.37
C LYS A 224 -4.28 -2.91 9.22
N VAL A 225 -4.69 -2.96 10.50
CA VAL A 225 -4.50 -1.84 11.44
C VAL A 225 -3.01 -1.58 11.67
N ASN A 226 -2.20 -2.62 11.90
CA ASN A 226 -0.75 -2.50 12.05
C ASN A 226 -0.10 -1.86 10.80
N ASP A 227 -0.47 -2.35 9.62
CA ASP A 227 0.08 -1.85 8.37
C ASP A 227 -0.35 -0.40 8.07
N LEU A 228 -1.59 -0.01 8.43
CA LEU A 228 -2.06 1.36 8.35
C LEU A 228 -1.30 2.30 9.29
N VAL A 229 -1.08 1.90 10.56
CA VAL A 229 -0.26 2.68 11.49
C VAL A 229 1.14 2.89 10.92
N SER A 230 1.74 1.85 10.36
CA SER A 230 3.04 1.93 9.71
C SER A 230 3.04 2.91 8.53
N LEU A 231 2.03 2.84 7.65
CA LEU A 231 1.85 3.74 6.52
C LEU A 231 1.77 5.21 6.97
N TYR A 232 0.87 5.53 7.90
CA TYR A 232 0.70 6.90 8.39
C TYR A 232 1.93 7.43 9.15
N SER A 233 2.64 6.55 9.85
CA SER A 233 3.89 6.91 10.54
C SER A 233 4.98 7.32 9.55
N LEU A 234 5.11 6.58 8.45
CA LEU A 234 6.02 6.92 7.37
C LEU A 234 5.60 8.20 6.66
N HIS A 235 4.31 8.37 6.37
CA HIS A 235 3.79 9.58 5.74
C HIS A 235 4.10 10.83 6.57
N ARG A 236 3.85 10.77 7.88
CA ARG A 236 4.16 11.87 8.80
C ARG A 236 5.67 12.20 8.83
N ARG A 237 6.53 11.19 8.66
CA ARG A 237 7.99 11.35 8.75
C ARG A 237 8.63 11.85 7.46
N PHE A 238 8.18 11.36 6.31
CA PHE A 238 8.87 11.55 5.03
C PHE A 238 8.14 12.47 4.05
N SER A 239 6.83 12.67 4.22
CA SER A 239 6.05 13.49 3.27
C SER A 239 6.03 14.95 3.68
N SER A 240 5.90 15.85 2.70
CA SER A 240 5.89 17.29 2.93
C SER A 240 4.68 17.73 3.78
N ILE A 241 4.80 18.88 4.47
CA ILE A 241 3.69 19.45 5.26
C ILE A 241 2.44 19.65 4.39
N ARG A 242 2.62 20.06 3.13
CA ARG A 242 1.52 20.23 2.17
C ARG A 242 0.85 18.91 1.82
N ALA A 243 1.62 17.85 1.56
CA ALA A 243 1.07 16.51 1.32
C ALA A 243 0.30 16.03 2.55
N GLN A 244 0.87 16.17 3.76
CA GLN A 244 0.21 15.84 5.02
C GLN A 244 -1.13 16.57 5.22
N ALA A 245 -1.18 17.87 4.93
CA ALA A 245 -2.41 18.66 5.02
C ALA A 245 -3.47 18.18 4.01
N LEU A 246 -3.06 17.85 2.79
CA LEU A 246 -3.95 17.37 1.75
C LEU A 246 -4.52 15.98 2.08
N THR A 247 -3.68 15.05 2.50
CA THR A 247 -4.10 13.73 2.98
C THR A 247 -5.11 13.87 4.13
N LYS A 248 -4.85 14.75 5.09
CA LYS A 248 -5.80 15.01 6.20
C LYS A 248 -7.15 15.53 5.69
N LYS A 249 -7.14 16.44 4.70
CA LYS A 249 -8.37 16.97 4.09
C LYS A 249 -9.15 15.89 3.36
N GLU A 250 -8.47 15.01 2.63
CA GLU A 250 -9.10 13.93 1.86
C GLU A 250 -9.62 12.81 2.74
N GLY A 251 -8.86 12.42 3.77
CA GLY A 251 -9.32 11.45 4.75
C GLY A 251 -10.63 11.88 5.41
N LYS A 252 -10.77 13.17 5.75
CA LYS A 252 -12.03 13.72 6.27
C LYS A 252 -13.20 13.55 5.30
N LYS A 253 -12.99 13.80 4.01
CA LYS A 253 -14.05 13.67 3.00
C LYS A 253 -14.57 12.24 2.93
N ILE A 254 -13.67 11.26 2.93
CA ILE A 254 -14.03 9.84 2.86
C ILE A 254 -14.87 9.43 4.06
N THR A 255 -14.53 9.93 5.26
CA THR A 255 -15.28 9.63 6.50
C THR A 255 -16.62 10.36 6.62
N THR A 256 -16.85 11.41 5.83
CA THR A 256 -18.10 12.21 5.88
C THR A 256 -19.02 11.99 4.67
N GLN A 257 -18.56 11.25 3.66
CA GLN A 257 -19.33 10.91 2.46
C GLN A 257 -19.88 9.48 2.49
N SER A 258 -19.66 8.76 3.59
CA SER A 258 -20.30 7.47 3.90
C SER A 258 -21.42 7.73 4.90
#